data_AF-A0A847F3V3-F1
#
_entry.id   AF-A0A847F3V3-F1
#
_cell.length_a   1.000
_cell.length_b   1.000
_cell.length_c   1.000
_cell.angle_alpha   90.00
_cell.angle_beta   90.00
_cell.angle_gamma   90.00
#
_symmetry.space_group_name_H-M   'P 1'
#
loop_
_entity.id
_entity.type
_entity.pdbx_description
1 polymer ?
#
loop_
_entity_poly.entity_id
_entity_poly.type
_entity_poly.pdbx_seq_one_letter_code
_entity_poly.pdbx_strand_id
1 'polypeptide(L)'
;MATACGRPESIDEFHGVRLGMTPSEVRNYFKPNGEFTLLPSGEGALDLGWRGAEGEALTEAIFEFHEGILVAIRAKHGAEYSAKVQRLDVTPYAVRSISVGEDANVETLLLARGCPAHESEVQDLLALTQ
;
A
#
# COMPACT_ATOMS: atom_id res chain seq x y z
N MET A 1 -9.62 16.77 29.54
CA MET A 1 -8.55 16.39 28.58
C MET A 1 -9.06 15.18 27.82
N ALA A 2 -9.39 15.34 26.54
CA ALA A 2 -9.85 14.23 25.71
C ALA A 2 -8.63 13.48 25.17
N THR A 3 -8.41 12.27 25.68
CA THR A 3 -7.44 11.33 25.12
C THR A 3 -7.99 10.87 23.78
N ALA A 4 -7.44 11.38 22.69
CA ALA A 4 -7.72 10.85 21.36
C ALA A 4 -7.16 9.42 21.30
N CYS A 5 -8.02 8.44 21.54
CA CYS A 5 -7.76 7.06 21.14
C CYS A 5 -7.70 7.04 19.61
N GLY A 6 -6.53 7.28 19.04
CA GLY A 6 -6.25 6.93 17.65
C GLY A 6 -6.49 5.44 17.53
N ARG A 7 -7.58 5.05 16.87
CA ARG A 7 -7.84 3.65 16.55
C ARG A 7 -6.62 3.18 15.75
N PRO A 8 -5.92 2.11 16.17
CA PRO A 8 -4.81 1.61 15.37
C PRO A 8 -5.34 1.33 13.97
N GLU A 9 -4.70 1.91 12.94
CA GLU A 9 -5.00 1.58 11.56
C GLU A 9 -4.93 0.06 11.41
N SER A 10 -5.99 -0.53 10.87
CA SER A 10 -5.97 -1.97 10.58
C SER A 10 -4.83 -2.24 9.59
N ILE A 11 -4.19 -3.40 9.67
CA ILE A 11 -3.06 -3.78 8.79
C ILE A 11 -3.45 -3.71 7.31
N ASP A 12 -4.74 -3.83 7.00
CA ASP A 12 -5.33 -3.68 5.66
C ASP A 12 -5.65 -2.24 5.23
N GLU A 13 -5.43 -1.21 6.08
CA GLU A 13 -5.77 0.19 5.80
C GLU A 13 -4.55 1.08 5.53
N PHE A 14 -4.47 1.70 4.34
CA PHE A 14 -3.41 2.61 3.94
C PHE A 14 -4.00 3.98 3.56
N HIS A 15 -3.79 4.99 4.41
CA HIS A 15 -4.25 6.37 4.20
C HIS A 15 -5.76 6.49 3.85
N GLY A 16 -6.59 5.70 4.50
CA GLY A 16 -8.05 5.67 4.31
C GLY A 16 -8.53 4.66 3.25
N VAL A 17 -7.63 4.07 2.47
CA VAL A 17 -7.93 3.01 1.51
C VAL A 17 -7.76 1.65 2.16
N ARG A 18 -8.58 0.67 1.78
CA ARG A 18 -8.47 -0.71 2.26
C ARG A 18 -8.47 -1.71 1.13
N LEU A 19 -7.77 -2.82 1.33
CA LEU A 19 -7.93 -3.99 0.46
C LEU A 19 -9.41 -4.37 0.35
N GLY A 20 -9.85 -4.76 -0.85
CA GLY A 20 -11.27 -5.01 -1.13
C GLY A 20 -12.03 -3.83 -1.74
N MET A 21 -11.47 -2.61 -1.73
CA MET A 21 -12.11 -1.43 -2.35
C MET A 21 -12.06 -1.47 -3.88
N THR A 22 -13.05 -0.85 -4.52
CA THR A 22 -13.10 -0.60 -5.96
C THR A 22 -12.23 0.61 -6.35
N PRO A 23 -11.85 0.78 -7.63
CA PRO A 23 -11.07 1.94 -8.09
C PRO A 23 -11.71 3.29 -7.74
N SER A 24 -13.05 3.37 -7.82
CA SER A 24 -13.79 4.58 -7.47
C SER A 24 -13.73 4.88 -5.97
N GLU A 25 -13.81 3.85 -5.13
CA GLU A 25 -13.66 4.01 -3.68
C GLU A 25 -12.24 4.45 -3.31
N VAL A 26 -11.21 3.86 -3.94
CA VAL A 26 -9.82 4.28 -3.74
C VAL A 26 -9.67 5.78 -4.00
N ARG A 27 -10.16 6.27 -5.14
CA ARG A 27 -10.11 7.71 -5.47
C ARG A 27 -10.85 8.60 -4.47
N ASN A 28 -11.95 8.12 -3.90
CA ASN A 28 -12.78 8.89 -2.98
C ASN A 28 -12.23 8.90 -1.54
N TYR A 29 -11.55 7.83 -1.11
CA TYR A 29 -11.11 7.67 0.27
C TYR A 29 -9.62 7.91 0.49
N PHE A 30 -8.80 7.85 -0.56
CA PHE A 30 -7.38 8.14 -0.46
C PHE A 30 -7.16 9.62 -0.15
N LYS A 31 -6.66 9.89 1.05
CA LYS A 31 -6.54 11.24 1.60
C LYS A 31 -5.32 12.06 1.15
N PRO A 32 -4.16 11.46 0.83
CA PRO A 32 -2.97 12.22 0.46
C PRO A 32 -3.19 13.10 -0.79
N ASN A 33 -2.61 14.31 -0.79
CA ASN A 33 -2.76 15.24 -1.91
C ASN A 33 -1.89 14.81 -3.08
N GLY A 34 -2.48 14.67 -4.26
CA GLY A 34 -1.75 14.26 -5.44
C GLY A 34 -2.66 14.00 -6.61
N GLU A 35 -2.10 13.43 -7.67
CA GLU A 35 -2.78 13.16 -8.92
C GLU A 35 -2.83 11.67 -9.23
N PHE A 36 -4.01 11.19 -9.61
CA PHE A 36 -4.20 9.83 -10.07
C PHE A 36 -3.96 9.71 -11.57
N THR A 37 -3.22 8.68 -11.97
CA THR A 37 -3.00 8.29 -13.36
C THR A 37 -3.49 6.86 -13.55
N LEU A 38 -4.17 6.59 -14.66
CA LEU A 38 -4.49 5.21 -15.04
C LEU A 38 -3.25 4.56 -15.64
N LEU A 39 -2.86 3.40 -15.11
CA LEU A 39 -1.74 2.64 -15.62
C LEU A 39 -2.29 1.41 -16.38
N PRO A 40 -1.80 1.14 -17.60
CA PRO A 40 -2.12 -0.11 -18.28
C PRO A 40 -1.46 -1.26 -17.53
N SER A 41 -2.24 -2.25 -17.13
CA SER A 41 -1.71 -3.48 -16.51
C SER A 41 -1.91 -4.68 -17.45
N GLY A 42 -1.19 -5.77 -17.19
CA GLY A 42 -1.30 -7.01 -17.96
C GLY A 42 -2.67 -7.68 -17.80
N GLU A 43 -3.06 -8.51 -18.79
CA GLU A 43 -4.21 -9.43 -18.69
C GLU A 43 -5.58 -8.80 -18.35
N GLY A 44 -5.80 -7.53 -18.72
CA GLY A 44 -7.10 -6.87 -18.53
C GLY A 44 -7.38 -6.42 -17.10
N ALA A 45 -6.39 -6.48 -16.21
CA ALA A 45 -6.42 -5.79 -14.93
C ALA A 45 -6.25 -4.27 -15.16
N LEU A 46 -6.58 -3.48 -14.14
CA LEU A 46 -6.44 -2.02 -14.15
C LEU A 46 -5.64 -1.61 -12.93
N ASP A 47 -4.63 -0.78 -13.12
CA ASP A 47 -3.87 -0.22 -12.02
C ASP A 47 -4.11 1.29 -11.93
N LEU A 48 -4.20 1.81 -10.70
CA LEU A 48 -4.12 3.24 -10.45
C LEU A 48 -2.71 3.58 -10.00
N GLY A 49 -2.04 4.45 -10.73
CA GLY A 49 -0.93 5.21 -10.20
C GLY A 49 -1.43 6.44 -9.45
N TRP A 50 -0.72 6.85 -8.42
CA TRP A 50 -0.87 8.12 -7.74
C TRP A 50 0.50 8.73 -7.53
N ARG A 51 0.60 10.04 -7.76
CA ARG A 51 1.82 10.82 -7.51
C ARG A 51 1.50 11.95 -6.53
N GLY A 52 2.28 12.04 -5.47
CA GLY A 52 2.14 13.06 -4.44
C GLY A 52 2.47 14.46 -4.94
N ALA A 53 1.79 15.45 -4.36
CA ALA A 53 2.16 16.85 -4.54
C ALA A 53 3.54 17.15 -3.94
N GLU A 54 4.15 18.25 -4.37
CA GLU A 54 5.45 18.67 -3.83
C GLU A 54 5.37 18.87 -2.30
N GLY A 55 6.30 18.27 -1.56
CA GLY A 55 6.36 18.31 -0.10
C GLY A 55 5.53 17.25 0.62
N GLU A 56 4.83 16.36 -0.09
CA GLU A 56 4.18 15.19 0.52
C GLU A 56 5.21 14.13 0.92
N ALA A 57 5.03 13.54 2.11
CA ALA A 57 5.90 12.46 2.58
C ALA A 57 5.72 11.18 1.75
N LEU A 58 4.50 10.94 1.27
CA LEU A 58 4.22 9.89 0.30
C LEU A 58 4.42 10.46 -1.10
N THR A 59 5.39 9.92 -1.84
CA THR A 59 5.76 10.45 -3.15
C THR A 59 5.01 9.73 -4.27
N GLU A 60 4.82 8.43 -4.15
CA GLU A 60 4.15 7.61 -5.16
C GLU A 60 3.34 6.48 -4.51
N ALA A 61 2.24 6.09 -5.16
CA ALA A 61 1.53 4.87 -4.83
C ALA A 61 0.99 4.20 -6.10
N ILE A 62 0.98 2.87 -6.12
CA ILE A 62 0.36 2.05 -7.15
C ILE A 62 -0.66 1.16 -6.46
N PHE A 63 -1.87 1.16 -7.00
CA PHE A 63 -3.01 0.37 -6.54
C PHE A 63 -3.33 -0.66 -7.61
N GLU A 64 -3.19 -1.93 -7.30
CA GLU A 64 -3.40 -3.03 -8.26
C GLU A 64 -4.78 -3.66 -8.04
N PHE A 65 -5.55 -3.78 -9.12
CA PHE A 65 -6.92 -4.30 -9.05
C PHE A 65 -7.08 -5.55 -9.90
N HIS A 66 -7.49 -6.63 -9.24
CA HIS A 66 -7.89 -7.88 -9.91
C HIS A 66 -9.40 -8.04 -9.78
N GLU A 67 -10.06 -8.33 -10.90
CA GLU A 67 -11.52 -8.44 -10.98
C GLU A 67 -12.27 -7.20 -10.42
N GLY A 68 -11.66 -6.02 -10.53
CA GLY A 68 -12.24 -4.76 -10.06
C GLY A 68 -12.09 -4.48 -8.56
N ILE A 69 -11.31 -5.30 -7.85
CA ILE A 69 -11.10 -5.21 -6.41
C ILE A 69 -9.62 -4.94 -6.10
N LEU A 70 -9.35 -4.03 -5.17
CA LEU A 70 -7.99 -3.71 -4.73
C LEU A 70 -7.37 -4.88 -3.98
N VAL A 71 -6.25 -5.39 -4.51
CA VAL A 71 -5.54 -6.56 -3.96
C VAL A 71 -4.11 -6.24 -3.53
N ALA A 72 -3.50 -5.19 -4.08
CA ALA A 72 -2.18 -4.75 -3.67
C ALA A 72 -2.06 -3.22 -3.66
N ILE A 73 -1.25 -2.71 -2.73
CA ILE A 73 -0.79 -1.32 -2.70
C ILE A 73 0.72 -1.33 -2.59
N ARG A 74 1.38 -0.64 -3.52
CA ARG A 74 2.83 -0.37 -3.48
C ARG A 74 3.03 1.13 -3.31
N ALA A 75 3.70 1.54 -2.26
CA ALA A 75 3.87 2.94 -1.93
C ALA A 75 5.34 3.27 -1.71
N LYS A 76 5.76 4.43 -2.21
CA LYS A 76 7.09 4.99 -1.99
C LYS A 76 6.97 6.28 -1.22
N HIS A 77 7.87 6.44 -0.26
CA HIS A 77 7.95 7.62 0.57
C HIS A 77 9.30 8.31 0.36
N GLY A 78 9.27 9.64 0.39
CA GLY A 78 10.47 10.46 0.23
C GLY A 78 11.42 10.35 1.42
N ALA A 79 12.63 10.89 1.26
CA ALA A 79 13.71 10.82 2.26
C ALA A 79 13.37 11.41 3.64
N GLU A 80 12.38 12.30 3.72
CA GLU A 80 11.89 12.83 5.00
C GLU A 80 11.08 11.81 5.82
N TYR A 81 10.56 10.77 5.17
CA TYR A 81 9.85 9.68 5.83
C TYR A 81 10.83 8.77 6.55
N SER A 82 11.02 9.07 7.83
CA SER A 82 12.00 8.41 8.70
C SER A 82 11.51 7.06 9.22
N ALA A 83 11.21 6.09 8.34
CA ALA A 83 11.08 4.71 8.79
C ALA A 83 12.48 4.15 9.08
N LYS A 84 12.82 4.07 10.37
CA LYS A 84 14.15 3.61 10.82
C LYS A 84 14.28 2.09 10.92
N VAL A 85 13.21 1.35 10.67
CA VAL A 85 13.12 -0.08 10.99
C VAL A 85 12.29 -0.79 9.93
N GLN A 86 12.77 -1.95 9.47
CA GLN A 86 11.97 -2.86 8.66
C GLN A 86 10.83 -3.42 9.52
N ARG A 87 9.61 -3.39 9.00
CA ARG A 87 8.43 -3.86 9.72
C ARG A 87 7.62 -4.78 8.83
N LEU A 88 7.18 -5.90 9.39
CA LEU A 88 6.31 -6.84 8.72
C LEU A 88 5.14 -7.17 9.65
N ASP A 89 3.93 -6.78 9.23
CA ASP A 89 2.69 -7.09 9.93
C ASP A 89 1.89 -8.10 9.10
N VAL A 90 1.47 -9.20 9.73
CA VAL A 90 0.79 -10.32 9.06
C VAL A 90 -0.55 -10.59 9.73
N THR A 91 -1.59 -10.70 8.91
CA THR A 91 -2.92 -11.19 9.31
C THR A 91 -3.32 -12.38 8.44
N PRO A 92 -4.42 -13.10 8.73
CA PRO A 92 -4.92 -14.14 7.84
C PRO A 92 -5.23 -13.66 6.41
N TYR A 93 -5.54 -12.37 6.24
CA TYR A 93 -6.05 -11.82 4.97
C TYR A 93 -5.07 -10.89 4.26
N ALA A 94 -4.12 -10.30 4.98
CA ALA A 94 -3.22 -9.28 4.44
C ALA A 94 -1.80 -9.40 5.04
N VAL A 95 -0.81 -9.00 4.24
CA VAL A 95 0.57 -8.77 4.67
C VAL A 95 0.94 -7.32 4.38
N ARG A 96 1.48 -6.63 5.37
CA ARG A 96 2.08 -5.30 5.21
C ARG A 96 3.58 -5.36 5.49
N SER A 97 4.38 -4.93 4.54
CA SER A 97 5.82 -4.73 4.71
C SER A 97 6.15 -3.24 4.63
N ILE A 98 7.07 -2.78 5.48
CA ILE A 98 7.73 -1.49 5.37
C ILE A 98 9.23 -1.79 5.32
N SER A 99 9.87 -1.43 4.22
CA SER A 99 11.31 -1.66 3.99
C SER A 99 11.99 -0.38 3.55
N VAL A 100 13.30 -0.30 3.82
CA VAL A 100 14.14 0.79 3.31
C VAL A 100 14.83 0.25 2.06
N GLY A 101 14.52 0.85 0.90
CA GLY A 101 15.15 0.52 -0.37
C GLY A 101 16.58 1.04 -0.47
N GLU A 102 17.28 0.65 -1.54
CA GLU A 102 18.71 0.96 -1.75
C GLU A 102 19.01 2.48 -1.80
N ASP A 103 18.05 3.27 -2.31
CA ASP A 103 18.16 4.74 -2.41
C ASP A 103 17.75 5.48 -1.13
N ALA A 104 17.64 4.78 0.01
CA ALA A 104 17.09 5.29 1.26
C ALA A 104 15.61 5.75 1.18
N ASN A 105 14.93 5.46 0.07
CA ASN A 105 13.48 5.61 -0.02
C ASN A 105 12.82 4.50 0.78
N VAL A 106 11.76 4.84 1.51
CA VAL A 106 10.99 3.84 2.24
C VAL A 106 9.87 3.34 1.34
N GLU A 107 9.75 2.02 1.26
CA GLU A 107 8.70 1.36 0.51
C GLU A 107 7.72 0.71 1.49
N THR A 108 6.43 0.98 1.28
CA THR A 108 5.34 0.30 1.97
C THR A 108 4.64 -0.60 0.97
N LEU A 109 4.54 -1.87 1.28
CA LEU A 109 3.84 -2.87 0.49
C LEU A 109 2.68 -3.42 1.32
N LEU A 110 1.49 -3.48 0.73
CA LEU A 110 0.31 -4.11 1.32
C LEU A 110 -0.31 -5.07 0.32
N LEU A 111 -0.34 -6.36 0.66
CA LEU A 111 -0.81 -7.43 -0.22
C LEU A 111 -1.96 -8.20 0.39
N ALA A 112 -2.97 -8.54 -0.42
CA ALA A 112 -3.99 -9.52 -0.09
C ALA A 112 -3.41 -10.94 -0.20
N ARG A 113 -3.50 -11.72 0.88
CA ARG A 113 -2.96 -13.10 0.93
C ARG A 113 -3.76 -14.12 0.11
N GLY A 114 -4.98 -13.77 -0.25
CA GLY A 114 -5.88 -14.64 -1.03
C GLY A 114 -5.76 -14.45 -2.54
N CYS A 115 -4.86 -13.60 -3.03
CA CYS A 115 -4.70 -13.34 -4.46
C CYS A 115 -3.62 -14.26 -5.07
N PRO A 116 -3.96 -15.14 -6.02
CA PRO A 116 -2.98 -16.06 -6.62
C PRO A 116 -1.81 -15.35 -7.32
N ALA A 117 -2.07 -14.17 -7.89
CA ALA A 117 -1.05 -13.39 -8.59
C ALA A 117 0.08 -12.91 -7.66
N HIS A 118 -0.21 -12.70 -6.37
CA HIS A 118 0.75 -12.24 -5.37
C HIS A 118 1.19 -13.35 -4.42
N GLU A 119 0.81 -14.60 -4.67
CA GLU A 119 1.11 -15.72 -3.76
C GLU A 119 2.61 -15.87 -3.50
N SER A 120 3.43 -15.86 -4.55
CA SER A 120 4.90 -15.95 -4.42
C SER A 120 5.46 -14.82 -3.56
N GLU A 121 5.04 -13.57 -3.83
CA GLU A 121 5.52 -12.40 -3.11
C GLU A 121 5.10 -12.43 -1.63
N VAL A 122 3.89 -12.90 -1.35
CA VAL A 122 3.42 -13.14 0.02
C VAL A 122 4.28 -14.20 0.70
N GLN A 123 4.59 -15.32 0.05
CA GLN A 123 5.45 -16.37 0.65
C GLN A 123 6.87 -15.87 0.92
N ASP A 124 7.44 -15.09 0.01
CA ASP A 124 8.77 -14.50 0.17
C ASP A 124 8.81 -13.56 1.39
N LEU A 125 7.80 -12.71 1.56
CA LEU A 125 7.69 -11.84 2.74
C LEU A 125 7.53 -12.66 4.03
N LEU A 126 6.73 -13.72 4.02
CA LEU A 126 6.55 -14.58 5.20
C LEU A 126 7.83 -15.33 5.55
N ALA A 127 8.68 -15.66 4.59
CA ALA A 127 9.98 -16.28 4.83
C ALA A 127 10.96 -15.36 5.59
N LEU A 128 10.80 -14.03 5.51
CA LEU A 128 11.61 -13.06 6.27
C LEU A 128 11.32 -13.06 7.78
N THR A 129 10.25 -13.73 8.23
CA THR A 129 9.90 -13.84 9.66
C THR A 129 10.46 -15.08 10.35
N GLN A 130 11.09 -15.99 9.61
CA GLN A 130 11.68 -17.24 10.11
C GLN A 130 13.17 -17.08 10.40
#